data_AF-A0A9E3WYF3-F1
#
_entry.id   AF-A0A9E3WYF3-F1
#
_cell.length_a   1.000
_cell.length_b   1.000
_cell.length_c   1.000
_cell.angle_alpha   90.00
_cell.angle_beta   90.00
_cell.angle_gamma   90.00
#
_symmetry.space_group_name_H-M   'P 1'
#
loop_
_entity.id
_entity.type
_entity.pdbx_description
1 polymer ?
#
loop_
_entity_poly.entity_id
_entity_poly.type
_entity_poly.pdbx_seq_one_letter_code
_entity_poly.pdbx_strand_id
1 'polypeptide(L)'
;DGAVWAYLQEWGAHPADVTGHLSSIQQPALVLTGDSDAIVPLADSERLANTLPNAEYVVLPACGHVPQEECPARFMDAVEEWLQQFVQNAY
;
A
#
# COMPACT_ATOMS: atom_id res chain seq x y z
N ASP A 1 12.97 -9.38 -16.19
CA ASP A 1 14.04 -10.39 -15.96
C ASP A 1 14.03 -10.88 -14.52
N GLY A 2 13.59 -12.13 -14.29
CA GLY A 2 13.39 -12.73 -12.96
C GLY A 2 14.65 -12.91 -12.09
N ALA A 3 15.79 -12.36 -12.52
CA ALA A 3 17.06 -12.43 -11.80
C ALA A 3 17.04 -11.62 -10.49
N VAL A 4 16.33 -10.48 -10.45
CA VAL A 4 16.20 -9.67 -9.23
C VAL A 4 15.40 -10.42 -8.16
N TRP A 5 14.31 -11.07 -8.56
CA TRP A 5 13.47 -11.85 -7.63
C TRP A 5 14.19 -13.09 -7.11
N ALA A 6 14.96 -13.78 -7.95
CA ALA A 6 15.79 -14.90 -7.51
C ALA A 6 16.86 -14.44 -6.50
N TYR A 7 17.48 -13.27 -6.74
CA TYR A 7 18.49 -12.69 -5.85
C TYR A 7 17.92 -12.32 -4.47
N LEU A 8 16.71 -11.76 -4.42
CA LEU A 8 16.02 -11.44 -3.16
C LEU A 8 15.59 -12.69 -2.37
N GLN A 9 15.21 -13.77 -3.06
CA GLN A 9 14.89 -15.05 -2.43
C GLN A 9 16.15 -15.75 -1.87
N GLU A 10 17.28 -15.70 -2.59
CA GLU A 10 18.56 -16.26 -2.13
C GLU A 10 19.14 -15.54 -0.91
N TRP A 11 18.86 -14.23 -0.74
CA TRP A 11 19.37 -13.42 0.38
C TRP A 11 18.62 -13.61 1.72
N GLY A 12 17.82 -14.67 1.86
CA GLY A 12 17.24 -15.07 3.14
C GLY A 12 16.07 -14.21 3.60
N ALA A 13 15.47 -13.41 2.72
CA ALA A 13 14.16 -12.82 2.97
C ALA A 13 13.08 -13.91 2.85
N HIS A 14 13.00 -14.76 3.86
CA HIS A 14 11.76 -15.41 4.24
C HIS A 14 11.12 -14.49 5.28
N PRO A 15 10.50 -13.36 4.88
CA PRO A 15 9.75 -12.56 5.83
C PRO A 15 8.75 -13.50 6.50
N ALA A 16 8.68 -13.44 7.82
CA ALA A 16 7.64 -14.16 8.53
C ALA A 16 6.30 -13.83 7.87
N ASP A 17 5.49 -14.84 7.58
CA ASP A 17 4.15 -14.60 7.09
C ASP A 17 3.34 -13.96 8.23
N VAL A 18 3.14 -12.65 8.12
CA VAL A 18 2.40 -11.84 9.08
C VAL A 18 0.95 -11.62 8.65
N THR A 19 0.50 -12.22 7.54
CA THR A 19 -0.85 -11.99 7.00
C THR A 19 -1.93 -12.37 8.01
N GLY A 20 -1.67 -13.39 8.83
CA GLY A 20 -2.57 -13.80 9.92
C GLY A 20 -2.81 -12.76 11.01
N HIS A 21 -2.03 -11.67 11.05
CA HIS A 21 -2.18 -10.59 12.03
C HIS A 21 -2.92 -9.38 11.48
N LEU A 22 -3.13 -9.27 10.16
CA LEU A 22 -3.71 -8.08 9.54
C LEU A 22 -5.10 -7.73 10.09
N SER A 23 -5.93 -8.74 10.37
CA SER A 23 -7.27 -8.57 10.94
C SER A 23 -7.27 -8.04 12.38
N SER A 24 -6.11 -8.04 13.07
CA SER A 24 -5.97 -7.50 14.42
C SER A 24 -5.61 -6.00 14.44
N ILE A 25 -5.30 -5.40 13.29
CA ILE A 25 -4.97 -3.98 13.18
C ILE A 25 -6.27 -3.18 13.16
N GLN A 26 -6.64 -2.61 14.30
CA GLN A 26 -7.90 -1.87 14.46
C GLN A 26 -7.79 -0.39 14.09
N GLN A 27 -6.57 0.14 13.92
CA GLN A 27 -6.33 1.52 13.57
C GLN A 27 -6.81 1.81 12.14
N PRO A 28 -7.29 3.03 11.85
CA PRO A 28 -7.52 3.46 10.48
C PRO A 28 -6.23 3.32 9.66
N ALA A 29 -6.35 2.85 8.42
CA ALA A 29 -5.22 2.66 7.52
C ALA A 29 -5.56 3.18 6.11
N LEU A 30 -4.54 3.61 5.38
CA LEU A 30 -4.63 3.93 3.96
C LEU A 30 -3.73 2.97 3.19
N VAL A 31 -4.31 2.21 2.25
CA VAL A 31 -3.58 1.43 1.27
C VAL A 31 -3.59 2.22 -0.04
N LEU A 32 -2.45 2.79 -0.40
CA LEU A 32 -2.28 3.61 -1.60
C LEU A 32 -1.28 2.93 -2.54
N THR A 33 -1.68 2.68 -3.79
CA THR A 33 -0.84 2.01 -4.79
C THR A 33 -1.00 2.63 -6.18
N GLY A 34 -0.07 2.36 -7.09
CA GLY A 34 -0.19 2.71 -8.50
C GLY A 34 -0.72 1.54 -9.34
N ASP A 35 -1.54 1.81 -10.37
CA ASP A 35 -2.08 0.75 -11.24
C ASP A 35 -1.06 0.16 -12.24
N SER A 36 0.10 0.82 -12.37
CA SER A 36 1.19 0.47 -13.28
C SER A 36 2.38 -0.13 -12.54
N ASP A 37 2.19 -0.53 -11.28
CA ASP A 37 3.19 -1.25 -10.49
C ASP A 37 3.52 -2.61 -11.15
N ALA A 38 4.77 -2.75 -11.59
CA ALA A 38 5.29 -3.97 -12.22
C ALA A 38 5.98 -4.93 -11.22
N ILE A 39 6.04 -4.57 -9.94
CA ILE A 39 6.72 -5.28 -8.86
C ILE A 39 5.70 -5.90 -7.92
N VAL A 40 4.72 -5.13 -7.45
CA VAL A 40 3.63 -5.62 -6.59
C VAL A 40 2.32 -5.63 -7.40
N PRO A 41 1.71 -6.79 -7.65
CA PRO A 41 0.43 -6.86 -8.34
C PRO A 41 -0.65 -6.06 -7.60
N LEU A 42 -1.47 -5.32 -8.35
CA LEU A 42 -2.60 -4.54 -7.81
C LEU A 42 -3.54 -5.38 -6.92
N ALA A 43 -3.76 -6.65 -7.27
CA ALA A 43 -4.59 -7.57 -6.51
C ALA A 43 -4.05 -7.86 -5.10
N ASP A 44 -2.74 -7.75 -4.86
CA ASP A 44 -2.15 -7.93 -3.53
C ASP A 44 -2.44 -6.71 -2.64
N SER A 45 -2.40 -5.49 -3.19
CA SER A 45 -2.81 -4.27 -2.49
C SER A 45 -4.31 -4.27 -2.18
N GLU A 46 -5.13 -4.69 -3.13
CA GLU A 46 -6.57 -4.85 -2.91
C GLU A 46 -6.87 -5.90 -1.83
N ARG A 47 -6.16 -7.04 -1.84
CA ARG A 47 -6.28 -8.06 -0.79
C ARG A 47 -5.89 -7.51 0.57
N LEU A 48 -4.81 -6.74 0.67
CA LEU A 48 -4.38 -6.09 1.91
C LEU A 48 -5.47 -5.16 2.45
N ALA A 49 -6.00 -4.27 1.60
CA ALA A 49 -7.07 -3.36 1.99
C ALA A 49 -8.32 -4.09 2.47
N ASN A 50 -8.73 -5.17 1.78
CA ASN A 50 -9.88 -5.98 2.17
C ASN A 50 -9.66 -6.79 3.47
N THR A 51 -8.40 -7.02 3.87
CA THR A 51 -8.08 -7.77 5.09
C THR A 51 -7.98 -6.85 6.32
N LEU A 52 -7.61 -5.59 6.12
CA LEU A 52 -7.54 -4.58 7.17
C LEU A 52 -8.95 -4.07 7.52
N PRO A 53 -9.42 -4.19 8.77
CA PRO A 53 -10.80 -3.86 9.15
C PRO A 53 -11.26 -2.42 8.86
N ASN A 54 -10.33 -1.46 8.93
CA ASN A 54 -10.61 -0.02 8.83
C ASN A 54 -9.71 0.65 7.77
N ALA A 55 -9.45 -0.05 6.66
CA ALA A 55 -8.64 0.49 5.57
C ALA A 55 -9.46 1.23 4.52
N GLU A 56 -8.91 2.34 4.03
CA GLU A 56 -9.27 2.96 2.76
C GLU A 56 -8.30 2.47 1.67
N TYR A 57 -8.80 2.30 0.45
CA TYR A 57 -8.02 1.85 -0.70
C TYR A 57 -8.04 2.87 -1.83
N VAL A 58 -6.86 3.34 -2.21
CA VAL A 58 -6.67 4.34 -3.28
C VAL A 58 -5.71 3.79 -4.33
N VAL A 59 -6.10 3.91 -5.60
CA VAL A 59 -5.28 3.53 -6.75
C VAL A 59 -4.98 4.77 -7.59
N LEU A 60 -3.71 5.07 -7.80
CA LEU A 60 -3.26 6.14 -8.67
C LEU A 60 -3.13 5.63 -10.12
N PRO A 61 -3.92 6.15 -11.07
CA PRO A 61 -3.86 5.69 -12.46
C PRO A 61 -2.56 6.12 -13.14
N ALA A 62 -2.01 5.29 -14.02
CA ALA A 62 -0.73 5.52 -14.69
C ALA A 62 0.39 5.91 -13.72
N CYS A 63 0.53 5.16 -12.62
CA CYS A 63 1.57 5.34 -11.61
C CYS A 63 2.22 4.00 -11.25
N GLY A 64 3.55 3.96 -11.11
CA GLY A 64 4.29 2.72 -10.87
C GLY A 64 4.45 2.35 -9.40
N HIS A 65 5.53 1.61 -9.12
CA HIS A 65 5.81 0.96 -7.85
C HIS A 65 6.15 1.94 -6.71
N VAL A 66 6.61 3.15 -7.04
CA VAL A 66 7.03 4.15 -6.06
C VAL A 66 6.15 5.41 -6.19
N PRO A 67 4.84 5.34 -5.87
CA PRO A 67 3.90 6.42 -6.12
C PRO A 67 4.31 7.78 -5.54
N GLN A 68 4.98 7.79 -4.39
CA GLN A 68 5.46 9.01 -3.74
C GLN A 68 6.59 9.72 -4.51
N GLU A 69 7.33 9.00 -5.35
CA GLU A 69 8.38 9.57 -6.21
C GLU A 69 7.88 9.81 -7.64
N GLU A 70 7.07 8.91 -8.18
CA GLU A 70 6.58 8.95 -9.56
C GLU A 70 5.41 9.92 -9.74
N CYS A 71 4.53 10.01 -8.75
CA CYS A 71 3.29 10.78 -8.80
C CYS A 71 3.11 11.67 -7.54
N PRO A 72 4.13 12.47 -7.15
CA PRO A 72 4.22 13.06 -5.82
C PRO A 72 3.02 13.94 -5.46
N ALA A 73 2.52 14.75 -6.40
CA ALA A 73 1.36 15.60 -6.16
C ALA A 73 0.11 14.77 -5.83
N ARG A 74 -0.22 13.78 -6.67
CA ARG A 74 -1.39 12.92 -6.49
C ARG A 74 -1.29 12.02 -5.26
N PHE A 75 -0.08 11.58 -4.95
CA PHE A 75 0.20 10.87 -3.71
C PHE A 75 -0.08 11.75 -2.49
N MET A 76 0.43 12.98 -2.49
CA MET A 76 0.20 13.94 -1.40
C MET A 76 -1.28 14.31 -1.26
N ASP A 77 -1.99 14.56 -2.36
CA ASP A 77 -3.42 14.87 -2.34
C ASP A 77 -4.20 13.75 -1.63
N ALA A 78 -3.98 12.48 -2.00
CA ALA A 78 -4.66 11.34 -1.38
C ALA A 78 -4.31 11.17 0.11
N VAL A 79 -3.05 11.41 0.50
CA VAL A 79 -2.64 11.35 1.91
C VAL A 79 -3.27 12.49 2.72
N GLU A 80 -3.30 13.70 2.19
CA GLU A 80 -3.90 14.86 2.85
C GLU A 80 -5.41 14.70 3.00
N GLU A 81 -6.11 14.26 1.96
CA GLU A 81 -7.55 13.97 2.00
C GLU A 81 -7.87 12.93 3.08
N TRP A 82 -7.09 11.86 3.17
CA TRP A 82 -7.24 10.84 4.21
C TRP A 82 -7.00 11.41 5.61
N LEU A 83 -5.91 12.17 5.81
CA LEU A 83 -5.58 12.75 7.11
C LEU A 83 -6.62 13.76 7.61
N GLN A 84 -7.23 14.53 6.71
CA GLN A 84 -8.24 15.53 7.06
C GLN A 84 -9.47 14.92 7.74
N GLN A 85 -9.79 13.65 7.47
CA GLN A 85 -10.87 12.91 8.11
C GLN A 85 -10.68 12.80 9.65
N PHE A 86 -9.43 12.86 10.12
CA PHE A 86 -9.09 12.74 11.55
C PHE A 86 -8.83 14.08 12.22
N VAL A 87 -8.43 15.11 11.46
CA VAL A 87 -8.12 16.45 12.00
C VAL A 87 -9.40 17.24 12.32
N GLN A 88 -10.50 17.03 11.60
CA GLN A 88 -11.77 17.73 11.88
C GLN A 88 -12.50 17.20 13.14
N ASN A 89 -12.11 16.03 13.65
CA ASN A 89 -12.69 15.43 14.86
C ASN A 89 -11.98 15.86 16.16
N ALA A 90 -11.06 16.83 16.10
CA ALA A 90 -10.23 17.25 17.22
C ALA A 90 -10.75 18.49 17.99
N TYR A 91 -11.96 19.00 17.68
CA TYR A 91 -12.58 20.13 18.36
C TYR A 91 -14.06 19.89 18.69
#